data_AF-A0A3D3H7C9-F1
#
_entry.id   AF-A0A3D3H7C9-F1
#
_cell.length_a   1.000
_cell.length_b   1.000
_cell.length_c   1.000
_cell.angle_alpha   90.00
_cell.angle_beta   90.00
_cell.angle_gamma   90.00
#
_symmetry.space_group_name_H-M   'P 1'
#
loop_
_entity.id
_entity.type
_entity.pdbx_description
1 polymer ?
#
loop_
_entity_poly.entity_id
_entity_poly.type
_entity_poly.pdbx_seq_one_letter_code
_entity_poly.pdbx_strand_id
1 'polypeptide(L)'
;MTDTAATETRARSTLGVGIRTVVSRMPATIVFVLALLAVGVIWQGLWRSFKHNPLFAEVAYGLPAFLEGRWWTPVTGTFFVVHPWVYLITIASFVGMGYLEWRRGTRVALAYYTVGQLFAIFASALALWLLAFTPWPWAQREALALDVGPSGGTMACLAAAASLLPSPWRSRAWLVLLGGGAVALLYWGSLADIEHTFAILLVLVVARPLRVRRVSVQEQRFVALIAVLALAAIETLTSIVPTDGPFGRTELGGGSWIDTAIDVVILLLVARGLFRGRRWAWVIAVVLASINVMLGILVIALYVSFPAADLTWDGDPSVTVATAVLWGILLVYLVWVRGAFRGRRRASLGLSPTPTDSDVRQMLHDFGGGTLSWMTTWEGLSYARTSSGIVAYQRRSGVALVLA
;
A
#
# COMPACT_ATOMS: atom_id res chain seq x y z
N MET A 1 -31.06 -26.78 -31.83
CA MET A 1 -30.23 -27.61 -30.92
C MET A 1 -28.73 -27.44 -31.21
N THR A 2 -28.30 -26.25 -31.65
CA THR A 2 -26.95 -25.99 -32.20
C THR A 2 -26.20 -24.85 -31.51
N ASP A 3 -26.83 -24.11 -30.59
CA ASP A 3 -26.20 -22.97 -29.89
C ASP A 3 -25.53 -23.35 -28.56
N THR A 4 -25.92 -24.47 -27.95
CA THR A 4 -25.35 -24.95 -26.69
C THR A 4 -23.93 -25.50 -26.87
N ALA A 5 -23.63 -26.15 -28.00
CA ALA A 5 -22.31 -26.72 -28.29
C ALA A 5 -21.24 -25.65 -28.59
N ALA A 6 -21.62 -24.53 -29.23
CA ALA A 6 -20.71 -23.41 -29.48
C ALA A 6 -20.32 -22.69 -28.17
N THR A 7 -21.26 -22.64 -27.21
CA THR A 7 -21.04 -22.03 -25.90
C THR A 7 -20.15 -22.91 -25.01
N GLU A 8 -20.29 -24.23 -25.05
CA GLU A 8 -19.40 -25.18 -24.36
C GLU A 8 -17.96 -25.17 -24.91
N THR A 9 -17.80 -25.01 -26.23
CA THR A 9 -16.46 -24.98 -26.86
C THR A 9 -15.70 -23.72 -26.49
N ARG A 10 -16.40 -22.58 -26.31
CA ARG A 10 -15.77 -21.32 -25.86
C ARG A 10 -15.42 -21.36 -24.38
N ALA A 11 -16.23 -22.02 -23.55
CA ALA A 11 -15.98 -22.20 -22.12
C ALA A 11 -14.74 -23.09 -21.84
N ARG A 12 -14.49 -24.12 -22.66
CA ARG A 12 -13.35 -25.03 -22.50
C ARG A 12 -11.98 -24.45 -22.89
N SER A 13 -11.91 -23.29 -23.54
CA SER A 13 -10.63 -22.64 -23.93
C SER A 13 -9.99 -21.78 -22.83
N THR A 14 -10.67 -21.61 -21.68
CA THR A 14 -10.21 -20.71 -20.60
C THR A 14 -9.47 -21.42 -19.46
N LEU A 15 -9.23 -22.72 -19.56
CA LEU A 15 -8.57 -23.51 -18.54
C LEU A 15 -7.27 -24.13 -19.07
N GLY A 16 -6.15 -23.49 -18.70
CA GLY A 16 -4.81 -24.04 -18.86
C GLY A 16 -3.96 -23.28 -19.85
N VAL A 17 -3.30 -22.21 -19.41
CA VAL A 17 -2.05 -21.81 -20.07
C VAL A 17 -1.10 -23.01 -19.94
N GLY A 18 -0.83 -23.70 -21.05
CA GLY A 18 0.04 -24.87 -21.03
C GLY A 18 1.42 -24.53 -20.45
N ILE A 19 2.04 -25.47 -19.73
CA ILE A 19 3.36 -25.30 -19.09
C ILE A 19 4.40 -24.78 -20.08
N ARG A 20 4.37 -25.26 -21.33
CA ARG A 20 5.24 -24.79 -22.42
C ARG A 20 5.08 -23.30 -22.73
N THR A 21 3.87 -22.76 -22.61
CA THR A 21 3.58 -21.34 -22.80
C THR A 21 4.11 -20.51 -21.62
N VAL A 22 4.02 -21.03 -20.39
CA VAL A 22 4.63 -20.38 -19.22
C VAL A 22 6.15 -20.34 -19.34
N VAL A 23 6.76 -21.49 -19.64
CA VAL A 23 8.22 -21.61 -19.79
C VAL A 23 8.75 -20.72 -20.92
N SER A 24 8.06 -20.68 -22.06
CA SER A 24 8.50 -19.84 -23.19
C SER A 24 8.28 -18.34 -22.99
N ARG A 25 7.41 -17.93 -22.06
CA ARG A 25 7.11 -16.50 -21.82
C ARG A 25 7.77 -15.90 -20.60
N MET A 26 8.31 -16.71 -19.69
CA MET A 26 8.99 -16.24 -18.49
C MET A 26 10.38 -16.89 -18.27
N PRO A 27 11.23 -17.01 -19.31
CA PRO A 27 12.49 -17.74 -19.19
C PRO A 27 13.43 -17.15 -18.13
N ALA A 28 13.58 -15.83 -18.04
CA ALA A 28 14.49 -15.23 -17.06
C ALA A 28 13.99 -15.41 -15.63
N THR A 29 12.69 -15.20 -15.39
CA THR A 29 12.10 -15.40 -14.06
C THR A 29 12.29 -16.83 -13.58
N ILE A 30 12.05 -17.82 -14.47
CA ILE A 30 12.25 -19.24 -14.14
C ILE A 30 13.73 -19.53 -13.86
N VAL A 31 14.65 -19.03 -14.69
CA VAL A 31 16.09 -19.23 -14.48
C VAL A 31 16.54 -18.63 -13.15
N PHE A 32 16.09 -17.43 -12.78
CA PHE A 32 16.41 -16.82 -11.49
C PHE A 32 15.91 -17.65 -10.30
N VAL A 33 14.65 -18.08 -10.35
CA VAL A 33 14.06 -18.92 -9.29
C VAL A 33 14.80 -20.25 -9.17
N LEU A 34 15.12 -20.90 -10.29
CA LEU A 34 15.89 -22.15 -10.29
C LEU A 34 17.33 -21.94 -9.77
N ALA A 35 17.98 -20.82 -10.13
CA ALA A 35 19.31 -20.49 -9.63
C ALA A 35 19.29 -20.28 -8.11
N LEU A 36 18.30 -19.54 -7.58
CA LEU A 36 18.12 -19.34 -6.14
C LEU A 36 17.91 -20.66 -5.39
N LEU A 37 17.08 -21.54 -5.94
CA LEU A 37 16.84 -22.86 -5.37
C LEU A 37 18.10 -23.73 -5.43
N ALA A 38 18.81 -23.74 -6.56
CA ALA A 38 20.05 -24.49 -6.72
C ALA A 38 21.12 -24.00 -5.74
N VAL A 39 21.34 -22.69 -5.62
CA VAL A 39 22.27 -22.10 -4.63
C VAL A 39 21.84 -22.43 -3.20
N GLY A 40 20.53 -22.37 -2.91
CA GLY A 40 19.98 -22.76 -1.62
C GLY A 40 20.18 -24.24 -1.27
N VAL A 41 20.16 -25.13 -2.26
CA VAL A 41 20.50 -26.55 -2.08
C VAL A 41 22.00 -26.72 -1.86
N ILE A 42 22.83 -26.18 -2.77
CA ILE A 42 24.29 -26.35 -2.78
C ILE A 42 24.91 -25.84 -1.47
N TRP A 43 24.46 -24.68 -0.98
CA TRP A 43 25.00 -24.03 0.22
C TRP A 43 24.15 -24.21 1.47
N GLN A 44 23.17 -25.14 1.40
CA GLN A 44 22.27 -25.51 2.50
C GLN A 44 21.36 -24.38 3.04
N GLY A 45 21.24 -23.27 2.31
CA GLY A 45 20.39 -22.13 2.69
C GLY A 45 18.90 -22.49 2.82
N LEU A 46 18.43 -23.54 2.15
CA LEU A 46 17.05 -24.03 2.26
C LEU A 46 16.72 -24.68 3.62
N TRP A 47 17.74 -25.07 4.38
CA TRP A 47 17.55 -25.76 5.67
C TRP A 47 18.24 -25.05 6.83
N ARG A 48 19.24 -24.22 6.56
CA ARG A 48 20.02 -23.51 7.58
C ARG A 48 20.14 -22.03 7.22
N SER A 49 20.16 -21.18 8.24
CA SER A 49 20.38 -19.75 8.05
C SER A 49 21.75 -19.50 7.42
N PHE A 50 21.77 -18.88 6.23
CA PHE A 50 22.98 -18.64 5.46
C PHE A 50 23.94 -17.65 6.16
N LYS A 51 23.43 -16.83 7.09
CA LYS A 51 24.25 -15.98 7.98
C LYS A 51 25.35 -16.74 8.74
N HIS A 52 25.17 -18.04 9.01
CA HIS A 52 26.17 -18.86 9.70
C HIS A 52 27.13 -19.59 8.75
N ASN A 53 26.96 -19.44 7.44
CA ASN A 53 27.84 -20.04 6.45
C ASN A 53 29.14 -19.21 6.33
N PRO A 54 30.34 -19.82 6.33
CA PRO A 54 31.60 -19.09 6.14
C PRO A 54 31.63 -18.23 4.88
N LEU A 55 30.94 -18.64 3.82
CA LEU A 55 30.85 -17.90 2.56
C LEU A 55 30.10 -16.56 2.71
N PHE A 56 29.28 -16.40 3.75
CA PHE A 56 28.46 -15.18 3.94
C PHE A 56 29.31 -13.91 3.92
N ALA A 57 30.46 -13.90 4.60
CA ALA A 57 31.34 -12.74 4.66
C ALA A 57 31.94 -12.35 3.29
N GLU A 58 32.05 -13.30 2.37
CA GLU A 58 32.64 -13.08 1.04
C GLU A 58 31.61 -12.64 -0.01
N VAL A 59 30.35 -13.02 0.15
CA VAL A 59 29.29 -12.76 -0.85
C VAL A 59 28.26 -11.74 -0.40
N ALA A 60 28.12 -11.48 0.90
CA ALA A 60 27.15 -10.53 1.42
C ALA A 60 27.56 -9.09 1.08
N TYR A 61 26.58 -8.35 0.58
CA TYR A 61 26.75 -6.94 0.23
C TYR A 61 26.32 -6.05 1.40
N GLY A 62 26.75 -4.80 1.35
CA GLY A 62 26.46 -3.80 2.36
C GLY A 62 27.62 -2.81 2.45
N LEU A 63 27.43 -1.76 3.24
CA LEU A 63 28.45 -0.72 3.40
C LEU A 63 29.81 -1.29 3.84
N PRO A 64 29.91 -2.22 4.82
CA PRO A 64 31.22 -2.77 5.23
C PRO A 64 31.93 -3.50 4.09
N ALA A 65 31.19 -4.26 3.28
CA ALA A 65 31.76 -4.97 2.12
C ALA A 65 32.39 -4.00 1.11
N PHE A 66 31.76 -2.85 0.86
CA PHE A 66 32.29 -1.85 -0.07
C PHE A 66 33.50 -1.10 0.48
N LEU A 67 33.52 -0.80 1.78
CA LEU A 67 34.69 -0.21 2.45
C LEU A 67 35.90 -1.15 2.39
N GLU A 68 35.66 -2.46 2.40
CA GLU A 68 36.70 -3.49 2.27
C GLU A 68 37.01 -3.86 0.80
N GLY A 69 36.47 -3.12 -0.17
CA GLY A 69 36.76 -3.30 -1.60
C GLY A 69 36.03 -4.47 -2.29
N ARG A 70 35.04 -5.10 -1.62
CA ARG A 70 34.27 -6.24 -2.17
C ARG A 70 33.12 -5.80 -3.07
N TRP A 71 33.42 -5.10 -4.15
CA TRP A 71 32.45 -4.56 -5.10
C TRP A 71 31.72 -5.62 -5.95
N TRP A 72 32.14 -6.88 -5.91
CA TRP A 72 31.44 -8.00 -6.57
C TRP A 72 30.21 -8.51 -5.80
N THR A 73 30.13 -8.22 -4.50
CA THR A 73 29.09 -8.73 -3.60
C THR A 73 27.66 -8.42 -4.03
N PRO A 74 27.32 -7.29 -4.68
CA PRO A 74 25.96 -7.05 -5.16
C PRO A 74 25.52 -8.09 -6.21
N VAL A 75 26.47 -8.63 -6.99
CA VAL A 75 26.18 -9.65 -8.01
C VAL A 75 26.14 -11.03 -7.39
N THR A 76 27.13 -11.39 -6.57
CA THR A 76 27.23 -12.73 -5.98
C THR A 76 26.19 -12.97 -4.89
N GLY A 77 25.98 -11.99 -4.01
CA GLY A 77 25.02 -12.06 -2.89
C GLY A 77 23.56 -12.12 -3.33
N THR A 78 23.24 -11.63 -4.53
CA THR A 78 21.87 -11.65 -5.09
C THR A 78 21.24 -13.05 -5.16
N PHE A 79 22.05 -14.11 -5.24
CA PHE A 79 21.56 -15.49 -5.40
C PHE A 79 21.45 -16.28 -4.08
N PHE A 80 21.69 -15.64 -2.94
CA PHE A 80 21.54 -16.26 -1.62
C PHE A 80 20.28 -15.75 -0.91
N VAL A 81 19.80 -16.48 0.09
CA VAL A 81 18.69 -16.03 0.94
C VAL A 81 19.09 -16.29 2.39
N VAL A 82 18.92 -15.27 3.23
CA VAL A 82 19.43 -15.25 4.61
C VAL A 82 18.86 -16.37 5.47
N HIS A 83 17.53 -16.57 5.43
CA HIS A 83 16.84 -17.52 6.31
C HIS A 83 15.97 -18.50 5.49
N PRO A 84 15.87 -19.79 5.89
CA PRO A 84 15.10 -20.80 5.17
C PRO A 84 13.65 -20.41 4.86
N TRP A 85 12.93 -19.89 5.85
CA TRP A 85 11.52 -19.51 5.70
C TRP A 85 11.32 -18.32 4.75
N VAL A 86 12.36 -17.48 4.57
CA VAL A 86 12.34 -16.31 3.67
C VAL A 86 12.41 -16.75 2.21
N TYR A 87 12.81 -17.99 1.88
CA TYR A 87 12.76 -18.50 0.51
C TYR A 87 11.33 -18.43 -0.07
N LEU A 88 10.32 -18.78 0.73
CA LEU A 88 8.93 -18.75 0.27
C LEU A 88 8.51 -17.33 -0.13
N ILE A 89 8.83 -16.34 0.70
CA ILE A 89 8.52 -14.93 0.47
C ILE A 89 9.32 -14.40 -0.73
N THR A 90 10.60 -14.74 -0.80
CA THR A 90 11.51 -14.34 -1.87
C THR A 90 11.03 -14.86 -3.22
N ILE A 91 10.72 -16.15 -3.32
CA ILE A 91 10.21 -16.77 -4.55
C ILE A 91 8.85 -16.17 -4.92
N ALA A 92 7.95 -15.95 -3.95
CA ALA A 92 6.67 -15.30 -4.22
C ALA A 92 6.84 -13.88 -4.78
N SER A 93 7.85 -13.13 -4.32
CA SER A 93 8.12 -11.77 -4.80
C SER A 93 8.49 -11.71 -6.30
N PHE A 94 8.97 -12.80 -6.89
CA PHE A 94 9.22 -12.88 -8.35
C PHE A 94 7.95 -12.81 -9.19
N VAL A 95 6.75 -12.83 -8.60
CA VAL A 95 5.50 -12.60 -9.34
C VAL A 95 5.53 -11.26 -10.10
N GLY A 96 6.17 -10.23 -9.56
CA GLY A 96 6.35 -8.95 -10.24
C GLY A 96 7.21 -9.07 -11.50
N MET A 97 8.35 -9.76 -11.39
CA MET A 97 9.26 -9.98 -12.51
C MET A 97 8.61 -10.86 -13.57
N GLY A 98 7.93 -11.93 -13.16
CA GLY A 98 7.20 -12.82 -14.06
C GLY A 98 6.07 -12.10 -14.82
N TYR A 99 5.30 -11.27 -14.12
CA TYR A 99 4.26 -10.46 -14.76
C TYR A 99 4.85 -9.45 -15.76
N LEU A 100 5.96 -8.80 -15.42
CA LEU A 100 6.66 -7.90 -16.33
C LEU A 100 7.18 -8.64 -17.56
N GLU A 101 7.83 -9.78 -17.37
CA GLU A 101 8.40 -10.58 -18.43
C GLU A 101 7.30 -11.04 -19.39
N TRP A 102 6.17 -11.49 -18.85
CA TRP A 102 5.00 -11.88 -19.62
C TRP A 102 4.40 -10.72 -20.43
N ARG A 103 4.36 -9.50 -19.88
CA ARG A 103 3.67 -8.34 -20.47
C ARG A 103 4.56 -7.48 -21.37
N ARG A 104 5.86 -7.41 -21.08
CA ARG A 104 6.81 -6.48 -21.69
C ARG A 104 8.06 -7.17 -22.24
N GLY A 105 8.19 -8.48 -22.06
CA GLY A 105 9.31 -9.29 -22.53
C GLY A 105 10.50 -9.33 -21.56
N THR A 106 11.36 -10.32 -21.77
CA THR A 106 12.53 -10.64 -20.93
C THR A 106 13.50 -9.48 -20.75
N ARG A 107 13.78 -8.71 -21.80
CA ARG A 107 14.73 -7.58 -21.72
C ARG A 107 14.26 -6.51 -20.74
N VAL A 108 12.96 -6.19 -20.75
CA VAL A 108 12.39 -5.16 -19.86
C VAL A 108 12.36 -5.67 -18.42
N ALA A 109 11.98 -6.94 -18.21
CA ALA A 109 11.98 -7.54 -16.88
C ALA A 109 13.39 -7.59 -16.27
N LEU A 110 14.39 -8.03 -17.05
CA LEU A 110 15.80 -8.03 -16.62
C LEU A 110 16.30 -6.61 -16.34
N ALA A 111 15.95 -5.62 -17.17
CA ALA A 111 16.36 -4.24 -16.93
C ALA A 111 15.81 -3.70 -15.59
N TYR A 112 14.51 -3.87 -15.32
CA TYR A 112 13.92 -3.45 -14.04
C TYR A 112 14.54 -4.21 -12.86
N TYR A 113 14.75 -5.52 -12.99
CA TYR A 113 15.35 -6.33 -11.94
C TYR A 113 16.78 -5.90 -11.65
N THR A 114 17.66 -5.89 -12.66
CA THR A 114 19.09 -5.62 -12.48
C THR A 114 19.35 -4.19 -12.04
N VAL A 115 18.72 -3.20 -12.68
CA VAL A 115 18.89 -1.79 -12.28
C VAL A 115 18.29 -1.56 -10.90
N GLY A 116 17.12 -2.15 -10.62
CA GLY A 116 16.46 -2.05 -9.32
C GLY A 116 17.30 -2.65 -8.19
N GLN A 117 17.85 -3.85 -8.39
CA GLN A 117 18.71 -4.54 -7.43
C GLN A 117 19.97 -3.73 -7.12
N LEU A 118 20.72 -3.34 -8.17
CA LEU A 118 21.96 -2.61 -7.99
C LEU A 118 21.71 -1.22 -7.38
N PHE A 119 20.69 -0.50 -7.85
CA PHE A 119 20.34 0.79 -7.30
C PHE A 119 19.95 0.70 -5.82
N ALA A 120 19.12 -0.28 -5.45
CA ALA A 120 18.71 -0.48 -4.07
C ALA A 120 19.92 -0.67 -3.14
N ILE A 121 20.81 -1.59 -3.48
CA ILE A 121 22.02 -1.88 -2.69
C ILE A 121 22.92 -0.64 -2.57
N PHE A 122 23.25 0.01 -3.69
CA PHE A 122 24.17 1.15 -3.68
C PHE A 122 23.54 2.39 -3.03
N ALA A 123 22.25 2.65 -3.25
CA ALA A 123 21.56 3.77 -2.62
C ALA A 123 21.43 3.56 -1.10
N SER A 124 21.13 2.35 -0.65
CA SER A 124 21.11 2.01 0.77
C SER A 124 22.49 2.19 1.42
N ALA A 125 23.54 1.66 0.79
CA ALA A 125 24.90 1.81 1.31
C ALA A 125 25.35 3.28 1.35
N LEU A 126 25.04 4.07 0.32
CA LEU A 126 25.33 5.50 0.30
C LEU A 126 24.55 6.25 1.40
N ALA A 127 23.26 5.95 1.56
CA ALA A 127 22.44 6.57 2.59
C ALA A 127 22.97 6.24 4.00
N LEU A 128 23.30 4.98 4.26
CA LEU A 128 23.86 4.55 5.54
C LEU A 128 25.26 5.13 5.77
N TRP A 129 26.08 5.26 4.73
CA TRP A 129 27.39 5.92 4.84
C TRP A 129 27.25 7.39 5.25
N LEU A 130 26.31 8.12 4.63
CA LEU A 130 26.02 9.51 5.02
C LEU A 130 25.47 9.61 6.45
N LEU A 131 24.58 8.70 6.82
CA LEU A 131 23.97 8.68 8.16
C LEU A 131 24.94 8.19 9.26
N ALA A 132 25.97 7.43 8.91
CA ALA A 132 27.00 6.97 9.85
C ALA A 132 27.80 8.12 10.48
N PHE A 133 27.80 9.32 9.87
CA PHE A 133 28.40 10.53 10.45
C PHE A 133 27.54 11.19 11.54
N THR A 134 26.35 10.65 11.81
CA THR A 134 25.43 11.16 12.83
C THR A 134 25.50 10.31 14.10
N PRO A 135 25.14 10.86 15.28
CA PRO A 135 25.07 10.08 16.52
C PRO A 135 23.86 9.13 16.58
N TRP A 136 23.16 8.91 15.47
CA TRP A 136 21.94 8.13 15.42
C TRP A 136 22.23 6.62 15.56
N PRO A 137 21.85 5.96 16.66
CA PRO A 137 22.28 4.58 16.92
C PRO A 137 21.76 3.57 15.89
N TRP A 138 20.55 3.78 15.38
CA TRP A 138 19.99 2.95 14.31
C TRP A 138 20.85 3.00 13.05
N ALA A 139 21.22 4.20 12.59
CA ALA A 139 22.04 4.35 11.40
C ALA A 139 23.42 3.72 11.57
N GLN A 140 24.05 3.89 12.73
CA GLN A 140 25.34 3.26 13.03
C GLN A 140 25.25 1.73 13.03
N ARG A 141 24.16 1.17 13.55
CA ARG A 141 23.92 -0.28 13.57
C ARG A 141 23.69 -0.83 12.17
N GLU A 142 22.78 -0.22 11.40
CA GLU A 142 22.47 -0.67 10.05
C GLU A 142 23.62 -0.44 9.07
N ALA A 143 24.47 0.57 9.30
CA ALA A 143 25.71 0.78 8.55
C ALA A 143 26.72 -0.38 8.67
N LEU A 144 26.61 -1.20 9.73
CA LEU A 144 27.43 -2.40 9.93
C LEU A 144 26.74 -3.68 9.43
N ALA A 145 25.48 -3.59 9.00
CA ALA A 145 24.72 -4.73 8.53
C ALA A 145 25.21 -5.18 7.14
N LEU A 146 25.13 -6.48 6.92
CA LEU A 146 25.32 -7.12 5.63
C LEU A 146 24.05 -7.88 5.26
N ASP A 147 23.74 -7.91 3.97
CA ASP A 147 22.58 -8.61 3.44
C ASP A 147 22.92 -9.45 2.21
N VAL A 148 22.03 -10.41 1.93
CA VAL A 148 22.03 -11.18 0.70
C VAL A 148 20.62 -11.37 0.18
N GLY A 149 20.52 -11.40 -1.14
CA GLY A 149 19.37 -11.89 -1.86
C GLY A 149 18.80 -10.93 -2.88
N PRO A 150 17.77 -11.39 -3.61
CA PRO A 150 17.33 -10.74 -4.83
C PRO A 150 16.29 -9.63 -4.60
N SER A 151 16.07 -9.23 -3.35
CA SER A 151 14.81 -8.62 -2.92
C SER A 151 14.63 -7.17 -3.41
N GLY A 152 15.72 -6.40 -3.56
CA GLY A 152 15.67 -5.07 -4.18
C GLY A 152 15.17 -5.13 -5.63
N GLY A 153 15.69 -6.08 -6.42
CA GLY A 153 15.29 -6.31 -7.81
C GLY A 153 13.86 -6.82 -7.94
N THR A 154 13.41 -7.71 -7.04
CA THR A 154 12.01 -8.17 -7.05
C THR A 154 11.05 -7.06 -6.63
N MET A 155 11.42 -6.19 -5.66
CA MET A 155 10.60 -5.02 -5.30
C MET A 155 10.51 -3.99 -6.41
N ALA A 156 11.60 -3.71 -7.13
CA ALA A 156 11.56 -2.87 -8.32
C ALA A 156 10.63 -3.46 -9.39
N CYS A 157 10.70 -4.78 -9.62
CA CYS A 157 9.80 -5.47 -10.53
C CYS A 157 8.34 -5.43 -10.08
N LEU A 158 8.05 -5.59 -8.78
CA LEU A 158 6.70 -5.45 -8.23
C LEU A 158 6.15 -4.03 -8.42
N ALA A 159 6.96 -3.00 -8.17
CA ALA A 159 6.59 -1.60 -8.40
C ALA A 159 6.33 -1.30 -9.89
N ALA A 160 7.15 -1.86 -10.78
CA ALA A 160 6.96 -1.70 -12.22
C ALA A 160 5.72 -2.47 -12.71
N ALA A 161 5.47 -3.67 -12.18
CA ALA A 161 4.23 -4.42 -12.44
C ALA A 161 2.99 -3.64 -11.96
N ALA A 162 3.03 -3.06 -10.76
CA ALA A 162 1.96 -2.22 -10.21
C ALA A 162 1.62 -1.05 -11.15
N SER A 163 2.63 -0.47 -11.82
CA SER A 163 2.45 0.63 -12.78
C SER A 163 1.72 0.23 -14.07
N LEU A 164 1.71 -1.06 -14.41
CA LEU A 164 1.01 -1.60 -15.59
C LEU A 164 -0.46 -1.92 -15.31
N LEU A 165 -0.89 -1.92 -14.05
CA LEU A 165 -2.26 -2.22 -13.69
C LEU A 165 -3.22 -1.12 -14.18
N PRO A 166 -4.48 -1.47 -14.52
CA PRO A 166 -5.50 -0.46 -14.82
C PRO A 166 -5.90 0.31 -13.55
N SER A 167 -6.46 1.51 -13.72
CA SER A 167 -7.14 2.22 -12.63
C SER A 167 -8.41 1.45 -12.22
N PRO A 168 -8.72 1.27 -10.92
CA PRO A 168 -8.04 1.80 -9.73
C PRO A 168 -6.94 0.88 -9.15
N TRP A 169 -6.75 -0.33 -9.68
CA TRP A 169 -5.79 -1.30 -9.14
C TRP A 169 -4.35 -0.78 -9.10
N ARG A 170 -3.96 0.07 -10.05
CA ARG A 170 -2.66 0.75 -10.01
C ARG A 170 -2.46 1.61 -8.76
N SER A 171 -3.41 2.49 -8.44
CA SER A 171 -3.28 3.36 -7.25
C SER A 171 -3.26 2.53 -5.97
N ARG A 172 -4.03 1.44 -5.92
CA ARG A 172 -4.08 0.55 -4.76
C ARG A 172 -2.80 -0.25 -4.58
N ALA A 173 -2.23 -0.79 -5.66
CA ALA A 173 -0.96 -1.49 -5.60
C ALA A 173 0.16 -0.54 -5.15
N TRP A 174 0.19 0.69 -5.66
CA TRP A 174 1.14 1.71 -5.21
C TRP A 174 0.92 2.15 -3.76
N LEU A 175 -0.34 2.21 -3.29
CA LEU A 175 -0.64 2.46 -1.87
C LEU A 175 -0.08 1.33 -0.99
N VAL A 176 -0.21 0.08 -1.39
CA VAL A 176 0.35 -1.07 -0.65
C VAL A 176 1.87 -1.04 -0.66
N LEU A 177 2.50 -0.76 -1.81
CA LEU A 177 3.97 -0.71 -1.89
C LEU A 177 4.56 0.45 -1.09
N LEU A 178 4.03 1.66 -1.25
CA LEU A 178 4.54 2.84 -0.54
C LEU A 178 4.18 2.80 0.95
N GLY A 179 2.93 2.44 1.27
CA GLY A 179 2.48 2.33 2.65
C GLY A 179 3.16 1.18 3.38
N GLY A 180 3.21 0.00 2.78
CA GLY A 180 3.89 -1.17 3.33
C GLY A 180 5.39 -0.94 3.50
N GLY A 181 6.06 -0.36 2.51
CA GLY A 181 7.48 0.01 2.60
C GLY A 181 7.74 1.04 3.70
N ALA A 182 6.90 2.07 3.83
CA ALA A 182 7.00 3.04 4.92
C ALA A 182 6.81 2.39 6.30
N VAL A 183 5.83 1.49 6.45
CA VAL A 183 5.62 0.78 7.71
C VAL A 183 6.80 -0.13 8.04
N ALA A 184 7.28 -0.92 7.08
CA ALA A 184 8.44 -1.78 7.29
C ALA A 184 9.68 -0.97 7.70
N LEU A 185 9.95 0.14 7.00
CA LEU A 185 11.06 1.04 7.32
C LEU A 185 10.93 1.70 8.69
N LEU A 186 9.73 2.13 9.10
CA LEU A 186 9.55 2.87 10.37
C LEU A 186 9.54 1.95 11.60
N TYR A 187 9.10 0.71 11.46
CA TYR A 187 8.98 -0.23 12.60
C TYR A 187 10.12 -1.25 12.65
N TRP A 188 10.54 -1.84 11.53
CA TRP A 188 11.70 -2.75 11.51
C TRP A 188 12.98 -2.02 11.11
N GLY A 189 12.93 -1.26 10.01
CA GLY A 189 14.04 -0.43 9.56
C GLY A 189 15.34 -1.21 9.32
N SER A 190 15.26 -2.47 8.93
CA SER A 190 16.45 -3.26 8.62
C SER A 190 17.07 -2.82 7.30
N LEU A 191 18.33 -3.17 7.05
CA LEU A 191 18.99 -2.96 5.75
C LEU A 191 18.10 -3.38 4.56
N ALA A 192 17.40 -4.51 4.65
CA ALA A 192 16.49 -4.98 3.61
C ALA A 192 15.30 -4.01 3.38
N ASP A 193 14.75 -3.42 4.43
CA ASP A 193 13.64 -2.46 4.33
C ASP A 193 14.08 -1.15 3.66
N ILE A 194 15.33 -0.73 3.91
CA ILE A 194 15.95 0.41 3.24
C ILE A 194 16.11 0.12 1.74
N GLU A 195 16.62 -1.07 1.39
CA GLU A 195 16.77 -1.51 0.00
C GLU A 195 15.44 -1.59 -0.73
N HIS A 196 14.40 -2.18 -0.11
CA HIS A 196 13.06 -2.23 -0.68
C HIS A 196 12.50 -0.84 -0.92
N THR A 197 12.71 0.07 0.04
CA THR A 197 12.26 1.46 -0.08
C THR A 197 12.93 2.15 -1.26
N PHE A 198 14.26 2.07 -1.41
CA PHE A 198 14.95 2.65 -2.56
C PHE A 198 14.53 2.02 -3.89
N ALA A 199 14.32 0.71 -3.95
CA ALA A 199 13.81 0.04 -5.14
C ALA A 199 12.43 0.57 -5.57
N ILE A 200 11.51 0.73 -4.61
CA ILE A 200 10.17 1.26 -4.86
C ILE A 200 10.23 2.73 -5.30
N LEU A 201 11.04 3.54 -4.62
CA LEU A 201 11.21 4.96 -4.93
C LEU A 201 11.84 5.19 -6.31
N LEU A 202 12.83 4.39 -6.69
CA LEU A 202 13.41 4.43 -8.05
C LEU A 202 12.31 4.30 -9.10
N VAL A 203 11.48 3.27 -8.97
CA VAL A 203 10.43 3.01 -9.96
C VAL A 203 9.34 4.07 -9.90
N LEU A 204 9.02 4.62 -8.72
CA LEU A 204 8.09 5.73 -8.59
C LEU A 204 8.55 6.94 -9.42
N VAL A 205 9.84 7.28 -9.34
CA VAL A 205 10.46 8.40 -10.05
C VAL A 205 10.56 8.15 -11.56
N VAL A 206 10.99 6.95 -11.95
CA VAL A 206 11.21 6.59 -13.36
C VAL A 206 9.89 6.36 -14.10
N ALA A 207 8.97 5.56 -13.54
CA ALA A 207 7.73 5.20 -14.21
C ALA A 207 6.62 6.26 -14.08
N ARG A 208 6.74 7.19 -13.11
CA ARG A 208 5.76 8.25 -12.80
C ARG A 208 4.30 7.79 -12.87
N PRO A 209 3.93 6.70 -12.15
CA PRO A 209 2.64 6.03 -12.32
C PRO A 209 1.47 6.81 -11.72
N LEU A 210 1.76 7.67 -10.74
CA LEU A 210 0.80 8.49 -10.02
C LEU A 210 0.60 9.84 -10.73
N ARG A 211 0.06 9.81 -11.96
CA ARG A 211 -0.36 11.06 -12.62
C ARG A 211 -1.55 11.67 -11.87
N VAL A 212 -1.53 13.00 -11.71
CA VAL A 212 -2.59 13.81 -11.10
C VAL A 212 -3.84 13.80 -11.98
N ARG A 213 -4.52 12.66 -12.06
CA ARG A 213 -5.88 12.57 -12.58
C ARG A 213 -6.82 12.73 -11.39
N ARG A 214 -7.95 13.42 -11.55
CA ARG A 214 -8.94 13.60 -10.47
C ARG A 214 -9.32 12.21 -9.91
N VAL A 215 -8.80 11.89 -8.74
CA VAL A 215 -9.12 10.66 -8.01
C VAL A 215 -10.58 10.73 -7.61
N SER A 216 -11.34 9.66 -7.81
CA SER A 216 -12.76 9.65 -7.45
C SER A 216 -12.93 9.82 -5.93
N VAL A 217 -14.04 10.42 -5.49
CA VAL A 217 -14.33 10.58 -4.06
C VAL A 217 -14.35 9.24 -3.34
N GLN A 218 -14.81 8.17 -4.01
CA GLN A 218 -14.80 6.81 -3.47
C GLN A 218 -13.37 6.32 -3.21
N GLU A 219 -12.46 6.52 -4.16
CA GLU A 219 -11.07 6.11 -4.01
C GLU A 219 -10.36 6.96 -2.94
N GLN A 220 -10.68 8.25 -2.84
CA GLN A 220 -10.15 9.11 -1.78
C GLN A 220 -10.52 8.60 -0.37
N ARG A 221 -11.79 8.21 -0.20
CA ARG A 221 -12.30 7.62 1.05
C ARG A 221 -11.74 6.22 1.31
N PHE A 222 -11.48 5.45 0.25
CA PHE A 222 -10.87 4.13 0.36
C PHE A 222 -9.43 4.22 0.86
N VAL A 223 -8.61 5.13 0.35
CA VAL A 223 -7.25 5.37 0.86
C VAL A 223 -7.29 5.76 2.35
N ALA A 224 -8.20 6.65 2.75
CA ALA A 224 -8.36 7.03 4.17
C ALA A 224 -8.77 5.83 5.05
N LEU A 225 -9.69 4.98 4.56
CA LEU A 225 -10.07 3.73 5.23
C LEU A 225 -8.84 2.83 5.44
N ILE A 226 -8.10 2.55 4.37
CA ILE A 226 -6.93 1.66 4.43
C ILE A 226 -5.84 2.23 5.35
N ALA A 227 -5.59 3.53 5.30
CA ALA A 227 -4.61 4.16 6.18
C ALA A 227 -4.98 4.04 7.67
N VAL A 228 -6.26 4.25 8.03
CA VAL A 228 -6.72 4.07 9.42
C VAL A 228 -6.69 2.59 9.84
N LEU A 229 -7.06 1.67 8.94
CA LEU A 229 -6.95 0.23 9.22
C LEU A 229 -5.50 -0.22 9.39
N ALA A 230 -4.57 0.34 8.61
CA ALA A 230 -3.15 0.09 8.75
C ALA A 230 -2.64 0.58 10.12
N LEU A 231 -3.03 1.79 10.54
CA LEU A 231 -2.70 2.30 11.88
C LEU A 231 -3.21 1.39 13.00
N ALA A 232 -4.47 0.94 12.93
CA ALA A 232 -5.02 0.01 13.91
C ALA A 232 -4.30 -1.35 13.93
N ALA A 233 -3.93 -1.86 12.74
CA ALA A 233 -3.19 -3.10 12.63
C ALA A 233 -1.76 -2.98 13.19
N ILE A 234 -1.11 -1.85 12.94
CA ILE A 234 0.23 -1.55 13.46
C ILE A 234 0.20 -1.46 14.97
N GLU A 235 -0.75 -0.70 15.53
CA GLU A 235 -0.92 -0.56 16.98
C GLU A 235 -1.11 -1.93 17.66
N THR A 236 -1.95 -2.79 17.08
CA THR A 236 -2.17 -4.17 17.53
C THR A 236 -0.90 -5.02 17.40
N LEU A 237 -0.14 -4.84 16.32
CA LEU A 237 1.09 -5.60 16.09
C LEU A 237 2.18 -5.21 17.11
N THR A 238 2.37 -3.92 17.33
CA THR A 238 3.38 -3.38 18.25
C THR A 238 3.08 -3.66 19.71
N SER A 239 1.82 -3.98 20.08
CA SER A 239 1.49 -4.40 21.43
C SER A 239 1.88 -5.85 21.75
N ILE A 240 2.17 -6.66 20.72
CA ILE A 240 2.47 -8.10 20.85
C ILE A 240 3.90 -8.43 20.41
N VAL A 241 4.44 -7.69 19.44
CA VAL A 241 5.75 -7.94 18.85
C VAL A 241 6.64 -6.72 19.01
N PRO A 242 7.84 -6.86 19.61
CA PRO A 242 8.79 -5.76 19.68
C PRO A 242 9.39 -5.51 18.30
N THR A 243 9.63 -4.25 17.99
CA THR A 243 10.13 -3.77 16.71
C THR A 243 11.40 -2.92 16.96
N ASP A 244 12.33 -2.88 16.02
CA ASP A 244 13.70 -2.34 16.24
C ASP A 244 14.06 -1.26 15.19
N GLY A 245 13.09 -0.40 14.87
CA GLY A 245 13.17 0.59 13.80
C GLY A 245 14.04 1.82 14.07
N PRO A 246 13.96 2.83 13.19
CA PRO A 246 14.79 4.03 13.25
C PRO A 246 14.61 4.86 14.53
N PHE A 247 13.47 4.72 15.20
CA PHE A 247 13.17 5.48 16.42
C PHE A 247 13.55 4.76 17.71
N GLY A 248 14.09 3.55 17.62
CA GLY A 248 14.46 2.74 18.79
C GLY A 248 13.71 1.42 18.85
N ARG A 249 14.11 0.59 19.82
CA ARG A 249 13.44 -0.67 20.13
C ARG A 249 12.13 -0.37 20.85
N THR A 250 11.08 -1.08 20.47
CA THR A 250 9.77 -0.97 21.12
C THR A 250 9.64 -2.00 22.25
N GLU A 251 9.24 -1.57 23.43
CA GLU A 251 9.05 -2.40 24.62
C GLU A 251 7.65 -3.05 24.63
N LEU A 252 7.59 -4.33 25.03
CA LEU A 252 6.35 -5.05 25.23
C LEU A 252 5.75 -4.70 26.59
N GLY A 253 4.46 -4.38 26.64
CA GLY A 253 3.72 -4.24 27.89
C GLY A 253 3.66 -2.83 28.48
N GLY A 254 4.00 -1.78 27.70
CA GLY A 254 3.84 -0.39 28.13
C GLY A 254 2.38 0.11 28.21
N GLY A 255 1.38 -0.72 27.92
CA GLY A 255 -0.04 -0.35 27.98
C GLY A 255 -0.96 -1.56 28.21
N SER A 256 -2.16 -1.32 28.73
CA SER A 256 -3.16 -2.38 28.94
C SER A 256 -3.70 -2.88 27.59
N TRP A 257 -3.83 -4.20 27.43
CA TRP A 257 -4.47 -4.80 26.26
C TRP A 257 -5.92 -4.31 26.07
N ILE A 258 -6.56 -3.85 27.16
CA ILE A 258 -7.89 -3.24 27.14
C ILE A 258 -7.83 -1.88 26.43
N ASP A 259 -6.80 -1.08 26.69
CA ASP A 259 -6.64 0.25 26.08
C ASP A 259 -6.43 0.10 24.56
N THR A 260 -5.53 -0.80 24.15
CA THR A 260 -5.34 -1.14 22.73
C THR A 260 -6.63 -1.64 22.09
N ALA A 261 -7.41 -2.48 22.79
CA ALA A 261 -8.68 -2.98 22.26
C ALA A 261 -9.71 -1.84 22.07
N ILE A 262 -9.77 -0.90 23.00
CA ILE A 262 -10.63 0.29 22.91
C ILE A 262 -10.20 1.17 21.73
N ASP A 263 -8.90 1.45 21.61
CA ASP A 263 -8.35 2.27 20.53
C ASP A 263 -8.59 1.65 19.16
N VAL A 264 -8.37 0.34 18.99
CA VAL A 264 -8.72 -0.39 17.78
C VAL A 264 -10.21 -0.27 17.46
N VAL A 265 -11.11 -0.41 18.44
CA VAL A 265 -12.56 -0.24 18.22
C VAL A 265 -12.89 1.19 17.76
N ILE A 266 -12.28 2.20 18.37
CA ILE A 266 -12.44 3.60 17.98
C ILE A 266 -11.96 3.80 16.53
N LEU A 267 -10.78 3.29 16.18
CA LEU A 267 -10.23 3.39 14.83
C LEU A 267 -11.12 2.68 13.81
N LEU A 268 -11.66 1.50 14.12
CA LEU A 268 -12.60 0.79 13.24
C LEU A 268 -13.90 1.59 13.00
N LEU A 269 -14.44 2.24 14.05
CA LEU A 269 -15.61 3.11 13.93
C LEU A 269 -15.32 4.34 13.06
N VAL A 270 -14.16 4.98 13.25
CA VAL A 270 -13.68 6.10 12.45
C VAL A 270 -13.48 5.67 11.00
N ALA A 271 -12.81 4.56 10.75
CA ALA A 271 -12.54 4.02 9.42
C ALA A 271 -13.85 3.76 8.65
N ARG A 272 -14.83 3.13 9.31
CA ARG A 272 -16.17 2.91 8.75
C ARG A 272 -16.91 4.23 8.48
N GLY A 273 -16.72 5.24 9.32
CA GLY A 273 -17.28 6.57 9.15
C GLY A 273 -16.67 7.33 7.96
N LEU A 274 -15.34 7.26 7.80
CA LEU A 274 -14.59 7.84 6.67
C LEU A 274 -14.99 7.20 5.35
N PHE A 275 -15.10 5.87 5.30
CA PHE A 275 -15.55 5.16 4.10
C PHE A 275 -16.94 5.61 3.64
N ARG A 276 -17.84 5.88 4.59
CA ARG A 276 -19.18 6.42 4.31
C ARG A 276 -19.20 7.94 4.04
N GLY A 277 -18.06 8.63 4.12
CA GLY A 277 -17.96 10.06 3.89
C GLY A 277 -18.61 10.92 4.97
N ARG A 278 -18.69 10.43 6.21
CA ARG A 278 -19.33 11.15 7.31
C ARG A 278 -18.41 12.26 7.83
N ARG A 279 -18.92 13.50 7.91
CA ARG A 279 -18.14 14.66 8.40
C ARG A 279 -17.62 14.47 9.82
N TRP A 280 -18.41 13.88 10.73
CA TRP A 280 -17.95 13.64 12.11
C TRP A 280 -16.72 12.72 12.15
N ALA A 281 -16.67 11.70 11.30
CA ALA A 281 -15.55 10.76 11.27
C ALA A 281 -14.27 11.43 10.73
N TRP A 282 -14.42 12.32 9.75
CA TRP A 282 -13.31 13.16 9.29
C TRP A 282 -12.81 14.10 10.38
N VAL A 283 -13.71 14.74 11.14
CA VAL A 283 -13.32 15.60 12.26
C VAL A 283 -12.56 14.79 13.32
N ILE A 284 -13.10 13.65 13.75
CA ILE A 284 -12.42 12.79 14.75
C ILE A 284 -11.05 12.33 14.23
N ALA A 285 -10.96 11.87 12.98
CA ALA A 285 -9.69 11.43 12.40
C ALA A 285 -8.65 12.57 12.36
N VAL A 286 -9.06 13.79 12.00
CA VAL A 286 -8.17 14.97 12.01
C VAL A 286 -7.72 15.32 13.43
N VAL A 287 -8.61 15.25 14.41
CA VAL A 287 -8.28 15.49 15.82
C VAL A 287 -7.30 14.44 16.33
N LEU A 288 -7.58 13.15 16.14
CA LEU A 288 -6.69 12.06 16.53
C LEU A 288 -5.31 12.18 15.87
N ALA A 289 -5.28 12.46 14.57
CA ALA A 289 -4.03 12.65 13.84
C ALA A 289 -3.24 13.85 14.37
N SER A 290 -3.92 14.96 14.66
CA SER A 290 -3.27 16.15 15.22
C SER A 290 -2.69 15.88 16.60
N ILE A 291 -3.43 15.20 17.47
CA ILE A 291 -2.97 14.82 18.82
C ILE A 291 -1.73 13.93 18.72
N ASN A 292 -1.75 12.88 17.90
CA ASN A 292 -0.61 11.98 17.73
C ASN A 292 0.63 12.68 17.15
N VAL A 293 0.44 13.58 16.18
CA VAL A 293 1.54 14.38 15.62
C VAL A 293 2.12 15.31 16.68
N MET A 294 1.28 16.01 17.46
CA MET A 294 1.73 16.87 18.55
C MET A 294 2.46 16.07 19.63
N LEU A 295 1.98 14.88 19.97
CA LEU A 295 2.61 14.00 20.94
C LEU A 295 3.99 13.54 20.46
N GLY A 296 4.11 13.11 19.20
CA GLY A 296 5.41 12.74 18.63
C GLY A 296 6.40 13.91 18.59
N ILE A 297 5.94 15.12 18.23
CA ILE A 297 6.78 16.33 18.28
C ILE A 297 7.20 16.64 19.72
N LEU A 298 6.29 16.51 20.69
CA LEU A 298 6.59 16.72 22.10
C LEU A 298 7.64 15.72 22.61
N VAL A 299 7.48 14.44 22.29
CA VAL A 299 8.47 13.40 22.64
C VAL A 299 9.84 13.76 22.07
N ILE A 300 9.93 14.06 20.78
CA ILE A 300 11.19 14.47 20.16
C ILE A 300 11.77 15.70 20.85
N ALA A 301 10.96 16.73 21.11
CA ALA A 301 11.40 17.97 21.73
C ALA A 301 11.94 17.74 23.15
N LEU A 302 11.29 16.87 23.94
CA LEU A 302 11.74 16.53 25.29
C LEU A 302 13.07 15.77 25.27
N TYR A 303 13.22 14.76 24.42
CA TYR A 303 14.46 13.99 24.29
C TYR A 303 15.64 14.85 23.80
N VAL A 304 15.38 15.79 22.88
CA VAL A 304 16.41 16.73 22.40
C VAL A 304 16.79 17.76 23.47
N SER A 305 15.81 18.24 24.25
CA SER A 305 16.04 19.28 25.26
C SER A 305 16.63 18.75 26.56
N PHE A 306 16.35 17.49 26.91
CA PHE A 306 16.74 16.86 28.17
C PHE A 306 17.41 15.48 27.96
N PRO A 307 18.56 15.43 27.26
CA PRO A 307 19.19 14.16 26.88
C PRO A 307 19.73 13.31 28.05
N ALA A 308 19.91 13.92 29.24
CA ALA A 308 20.41 13.27 30.44
C ALA A 308 19.33 13.05 31.52
N ALA A 309 18.06 13.38 31.22
CA ALA A 309 16.97 13.14 32.14
C ALA A 309 16.41 11.74 31.94
N ASP A 310 16.26 10.97 33.02
CA ASP A 310 15.45 9.74 33.03
C ASP A 310 13.97 10.14 32.93
N LEU A 311 13.52 10.42 31.72
CA LEU A 311 12.13 10.70 31.42
C LEU A 311 11.35 9.39 31.48
N THR A 312 10.67 9.16 32.60
CA THR A 312 9.70 8.07 32.73
C THR A 312 8.45 8.41 31.92
N TRP A 313 8.17 7.63 30.89
CA TRP A 313 7.02 7.82 30.00
C TRP A 313 6.06 6.64 30.13
N ASP A 314 4.75 6.92 30.17
CA ASP A 314 3.72 5.87 30.11
C ASP A 314 3.52 5.48 28.64
N GLY A 315 4.08 4.33 28.25
CA GLY A 315 4.16 3.85 26.88
C GLY A 315 5.55 3.98 26.24
N ASP A 316 5.65 3.61 24.96
CA ASP A 316 6.93 3.55 24.24
C ASP A 316 7.19 4.83 23.40
N PRO A 317 8.26 5.59 23.68
CA PRO A 317 8.61 6.79 22.91
C PRO A 317 8.92 6.51 21.43
N SER A 318 9.56 5.38 21.13
CA SER A 318 9.91 4.95 19.77
C SER A 318 8.66 4.68 18.94
N VAL A 319 7.69 3.93 19.50
CA VAL A 319 6.37 3.69 18.88
C VAL A 319 5.63 4.99 18.67
N THR A 320 5.66 5.88 19.67
CA THR A 320 4.95 7.17 19.63
C THR A 320 5.46 8.02 18.46
N VAL A 321 6.78 8.12 18.29
CA VAL A 321 7.38 8.89 17.19
C VAL A 321 7.13 8.23 15.83
N ALA A 322 7.29 6.90 15.72
CA ALA A 322 7.03 6.17 14.48
C ALA A 322 5.57 6.34 14.02
N THR A 323 4.63 6.20 14.95
CA THR A 323 3.19 6.32 14.69
C THR A 323 2.81 7.77 14.37
N ALA A 324 3.44 8.76 15.01
CA ALA A 324 3.25 10.18 14.71
C ALA A 324 3.59 10.53 13.26
N VAL A 325 4.63 9.92 12.67
CA VAL A 325 4.96 10.11 11.24
C VAL A 325 3.82 9.62 10.34
N LEU A 326 3.29 8.42 10.59
CA LEU A 326 2.17 7.87 9.82
C LEU A 326 0.88 8.69 9.99
N TRP A 327 0.59 9.14 11.21
CA TRP A 327 -0.51 10.07 11.48
C TRP A 327 -0.30 11.42 10.78
N GLY A 328 0.93 11.92 10.69
CA GLY A 328 1.27 13.13 9.95
C GLY A 328 0.99 13.01 8.45
N ILE A 329 1.40 11.89 7.84
CA ILE A 329 1.09 11.57 6.43
C ILE A 329 -0.44 11.50 6.23
N LEU A 330 -1.15 10.81 7.13
CA LEU A 330 -2.61 10.72 7.08
C LEU A 330 -3.28 12.08 7.27
N LEU A 331 -2.79 12.93 8.18
CA LEU A 331 -3.32 14.27 8.44
C LEU A 331 -3.21 15.14 7.18
N VAL A 332 -2.03 15.20 6.58
CA VAL A 332 -1.80 15.92 5.32
C VAL A 332 -2.77 15.43 4.24
N TYR A 333 -2.93 14.10 4.13
CA TYR A 333 -3.86 13.50 3.18
C TYR A 333 -5.32 13.89 3.48
N LEU A 334 -5.79 13.79 4.72
CA LEU A 334 -7.17 14.12 5.13
C LEU A 334 -7.50 15.60 4.92
N VAL A 335 -6.53 16.49 5.12
CA VAL A 335 -6.67 17.93 4.82
C VAL A 335 -6.77 18.15 3.31
N TRP A 336 -5.90 17.50 2.53
CA TRP A 336 -5.91 17.59 1.08
C TRP A 336 -7.23 17.09 0.46
N VAL A 337 -7.76 15.96 0.93
CA VAL A 337 -9.02 15.38 0.44
C VAL A 337 -10.26 15.81 1.24
N ARG A 338 -10.20 16.91 2.00
CA ARG A 338 -11.32 17.39 2.84
C ARG A 338 -12.66 17.49 2.09
N GLY A 339 -12.63 17.78 0.79
CA GLY A 339 -13.81 17.83 -0.08
C GLY A 339 -14.61 16.52 -0.12
N ALA A 340 -13.93 15.37 0.01
CA ALA A 340 -14.54 14.04 0.02
C ALA A 340 -15.52 13.82 1.17
N PHE A 341 -15.40 14.59 2.26
CA PHE A 341 -16.15 14.41 3.50
C PHE A 341 -17.21 15.51 3.74
N ARG A 342 -17.40 16.41 2.76
CA ARG A 342 -18.39 17.51 2.83
C ARG A 342 -19.79 17.10 2.35
N GLY A 343 -20.04 15.81 2.09
CA GLY A 343 -21.31 15.32 1.56
C GLY A 343 -22.49 15.67 2.48
N ARG A 344 -23.36 16.59 2.04
CA ARG A 344 -24.63 16.87 2.72
C ARG A 344 -25.56 15.67 2.52
N ARG A 345 -26.22 15.22 3.59
CA ARG A 345 -27.29 14.21 3.50
C ARG A 345 -28.35 14.74 2.54
N ARG A 346 -28.62 14.01 1.45
CA ARG A 346 -29.72 14.23 0.50
C ARG A 346 -29.90 15.70 0.11
N ALA A 347 -29.16 16.18 -0.89
CA ALA A 347 -29.71 17.29 -1.68
C ALA A 347 -31.02 16.76 -2.30
N SER A 348 -32.16 17.34 -1.91
CA SER A 348 -33.38 17.18 -2.69
C SER A 348 -33.11 17.82 -4.04
N LEU A 349 -33.37 17.07 -5.11
CA LEU A 349 -33.28 17.62 -6.45
C LEU A 349 -34.64 18.26 -6.75
N GLY A 350 -34.61 19.48 -7.26
CA GLY A 350 -35.82 20.24 -7.56
C GLY A 350 -36.33 21.11 -6.42
N LEU A 351 -37.38 21.86 -6.74
CA LEU A 351 -38.11 22.73 -5.83
C LEU A 351 -38.85 21.91 -4.78
N SER A 352 -39.05 22.49 -3.60
CA SER A 352 -39.92 21.92 -2.57
C SER A 352 -41.38 22.36 -2.80
N PRO A 353 -42.38 21.50 -2.51
CA PRO A 353 -42.28 20.15 -1.95
C PRO A 353 -41.80 19.10 -2.97
N THR A 354 -41.18 18.02 -2.46
CA THR A 354 -40.71 16.90 -3.32
C THR A 354 -41.94 16.15 -3.86
N PRO A 355 -42.07 15.95 -5.19
CA PRO A 355 -43.24 15.28 -5.74
C PRO A 355 -43.34 13.83 -5.33
N THR A 356 -44.57 13.35 -5.17
CA THR A 356 -44.89 11.93 -4.99
C THR A 356 -45.30 11.28 -6.32
N ASP A 357 -45.40 9.95 -6.32
CA ASP A 357 -45.93 9.18 -7.44
C ASP A 357 -47.38 9.60 -7.79
N SER A 358 -48.18 9.99 -6.79
CA SER A 358 -49.53 10.53 -7.03
C SER A 358 -49.51 11.85 -7.79
N ASP A 359 -48.58 12.76 -7.46
CA ASP A 359 -48.45 14.05 -8.17
C ASP A 359 -48.11 13.84 -9.65
N VAL A 360 -47.28 12.84 -9.96
CA VAL A 360 -46.89 12.50 -11.33
C VAL A 360 -48.06 11.92 -12.10
N ARG A 361 -48.82 10.98 -11.50
CA ARG A 361 -50.04 10.44 -12.13
C ARG A 361 -51.06 11.53 -12.40
N GLN A 362 -51.28 12.42 -11.42
CA GLN A 362 -52.22 13.53 -11.57
C GLN A 362 -51.80 14.45 -12.72
N MET A 363 -50.52 14.84 -12.79
CA MET A 363 -50.02 15.68 -13.88
C MET A 363 -50.17 15.03 -15.27
N LEU A 364 -50.00 13.71 -15.37
CA LEU A 364 -50.25 12.96 -16.61
C LEU A 364 -51.74 12.91 -16.98
N HIS A 365 -52.64 12.86 -15.99
CA HIS A 365 -54.09 12.93 -16.23
C HIS A 365 -54.54 14.32 -16.69
N ASP A 366 -54.00 15.38 -16.06
CA ASP A 366 -54.42 16.76 -16.30
C ASP A 366 -53.90 17.30 -17.64
N PHE A 367 -52.67 16.97 -18.01
CA PHE A 367 -51.98 17.57 -19.17
C PHE A 367 -51.63 16.57 -20.28
N GLY A 368 -51.82 15.27 -20.05
CA GLY A 368 -51.37 14.22 -20.96
C GLY A 368 -49.84 14.05 -20.99
N GLY A 369 -49.34 13.33 -21.99
CA GLY A 369 -47.92 13.09 -22.17
C GLY A 369 -47.61 12.44 -23.51
N GLY A 370 -46.32 12.37 -23.85
CA GLY A 370 -45.84 11.64 -25.02
C GLY A 370 -45.83 10.12 -24.82
N THR A 371 -45.40 9.37 -25.83
CA THR A 371 -45.37 7.90 -25.83
C THR A 371 -44.51 7.27 -24.72
N LEU A 372 -43.59 8.03 -24.13
CA LEU A 372 -42.70 7.59 -23.05
C LEU A 372 -43.07 8.20 -21.69
N SER A 373 -44.02 9.14 -21.62
CA SER A 373 -44.35 9.84 -20.38
C SER A 373 -44.93 8.92 -19.30
N TRP A 374 -45.58 7.81 -19.68
CA TRP A 374 -46.07 6.83 -18.71
C TRP A 374 -44.94 6.12 -17.95
N MET A 375 -43.72 6.04 -18.51
CA MET A 375 -42.57 5.40 -17.86
C MET A 375 -42.13 6.14 -16.59
N THR A 376 -42.54 7.39 -16.38
CA THR A 376 -42.27 8.13 -15.14
C THR A 376 -43.02 7.56 -13.94
N THR A 377 -43.97 6.65 -14.14
CA THR A 377 -44.76 5.98 -13.08
C THR A 377 -44.19 4.62 -12.67
N TRP A 378 -43.04 4.20 -13.22
CA TRP A 378 -42.39 2.94 -12.84
C TRP A 378 -41.88 2.98 -11.40
N GLU A 379 -41.92 1.81 -10.76
CA GLU A 379 -41.42 1.65 -9.40
C GLU A 379 -39.92 1.96 -9.27
N GLY A 380 -39.54 2.54 -8.13
CA GLY A 380 -38.15 2.87 -7.81
C GLY A 380 -37.63 4.17 -8.43
N LEU A 381 -38.49 4.94 -9.09
CA LEU A 381 -38.17 6.30 -9.53
C LEU A 381 -38.23 7.31 -8.37
N SER A 382 -37.36 8.31 -8.45
CA SER A 382 -37.41 9.51 -7.59
C SER A 382 -37.82 10.70 -8.44
N TYR A 383 -38.46 11.70 -7.82
CA TYR A 383 -39.00 12.85 -8.54
C TYR A 383 -38.34 14.15 -8.12
N ALA A 384 -38.14 15.04 -9.09
CA ALA A 384 -37.64 16.38 -8.88
C ALA A 384 -38.60 17.38 -9.53
N ARG A 385 -39.12 18.32 -8.73
CA ARG A 385 -39.97 19.40 -9.24
C ARG A 385 -39.11 20.48 -9.90
N THR A 386 -39.45 20.89 -11.12
CA THR A 386 -38.83 22.01 -11.82
C THR A 386 -39.84 23.16 -11.93
N SER A 387 -39.42 24.29 -12.51
CA SER A 387 -40.32 25.40 -12.82
C SER A 387 -41.35 25.06 -13.90
N SER A 388 -41.13 24.00 -14.67
CA SER A 388 -41.95 23.61 -15.83
C SER A 388 -42.65 22.26 -15.69
N GLY A 389 -42.42 21.51 -14.61
CA GLY A 389 -43.04 20.20 -14.41
C GLY A 389 -42.31 19.30 -13.41
N ILE A 390 -42.43 17.98 -13.60
CA ILE A 390 -41.80 16.97 -12.75
C ILE A 390 -40.88 16.10 -13.60
N VAL A 391 -39.64 15.92 -13.15
CA VAL A 391 -38.64 15.05 -13.77
C VAL A 391 -38.46 13.79 -12.93
N ALA A 392 -38.68 12.62 -13.53
CA ALA A 392 -38.39 11.34 -12.92
C ALA A 392 -36.92 10.94 -13.17
N TYR A 393 -36.27 10.39 -12.14
CA TYR A 393 -34.86 10.01 -12.22
C TYR A 393 -34.54 8.82 -11.33
N GLN A 394 -33.45 8.11 -11.66
CA GLN A 394 -32.84 7.11 -10.79
C GLN A 394 -31.52 7.63 -10.22
N ARG A 395 -31.27 7.40 -8.92
CA ARG A 395 -29.96 7.68 -8.32
C ARG A 395 -29.04 6.49 -8.51
N ARG A 396 -27.98 6.66 -9.30
CA ARG A 396 -26.91 5.65 -9.48
C ARG A 396 -25.56 6.30 -9.21
N SER A 397 -24.79 5.74 -8.28
CA SER A 397 -23.41 6.16 -7.99
C SER A 397 -23.21 7.67 -7.73
N GLY A 398 -24.20 8.33 -7.13
CA GLY A 398 -24.13 9.76 -6.81
C GLY A 398 -24.55 10.70 -7.94
N VAL A 399 -25.06 10.17 -9.05
CA VAL A 399 -25.62 10.94 -10.17
C VAL A 399 -27.12 10.61 -10.30
N ALA A 400 -27.92 11.60 -10.68
CA ALA A 400 -29.31 11.40 -11.08
C ALA A 400 -29.34 11.11 -12.59
N LEU A 401 -29.77 9.91 -12.95
CA LEU A 401 -29.98 9.50 -14.33
C LEU A 401 -31.43 9.80 -14.72
N VAL A 402 -31.60 10.57 -15.78
CA VAL A 402 -32.89 10.98 -16.34
C VAL A 402 -32.96 10.43 -17.76
N LEU A 403 -34.14 9.97 -18.18
CA LEU A 403 -34.45 9.77 -19.59
C LEU A 403 -35.03 11.09 -20.11
N ALA A 404 -34.35 11.69 -21.09
CA ALA A 404 -34.76 12.93 -21.74
C ALA A 404 -35.54 12.64 -23.02
#